data_AF-A0A524MSH4-F1
#
_entry.id   AF-A0A524MSH4-F1
#
_cell.length_a   1.000
_cell.length_b   1.000
_cell.length_c   1.000
_cell.angle_alpha   90.00
_cell.angle_beta   90.00
_cell.angle_gamma   90.00
#
_symmetry.space_group_name_H-M   'P 1'
#
loop_
_entity.id
_entity.type
_entity.pdbx_description
1 polymer ?
#
loop_
_entity_poly.entity_id
_entity_poly.type
_entity_poly.pdbx_seq_one_letter_code
_entity_poly.pdbx_strand_id
1 'polypeptide(L)'
;MPTLERLNTAALRESVRTFRDTVREHSHGLNRLNVYPVPDGDTGTNMARTLDAVVAEMDTAADDDHDATCDAISYGSLMGARGNSGVILSQIMRGFAGTLREQADVQGAKFAEALQAAAVGAYEAVLKPIEGTILTVCRESAEAAKVAADEGGTLVEVVRAARAAGKMALDNTPELLQVLKDAGVVDAGGAGFLLLLDSVLYVVDGEPLPVAEPDDGTMGAVGAAFDAVAHRHAAAPGELDVSEQRYEVMYFLELADERIRDFKSGWGAIGDSIVVVGGDGLWNCHVHTNDIGAAVEVALDLGGRPKAIRVSDLFEEVDEEHAKREAELALTAHDAPVAVVLPEVTTAVVAVTSGDGLVELFAQLGVQGVVTGGQTMNPST
;
A
#
# COMPACT_ATOMS: atom_id res chain seq x y z
N MET A 1 -14.75 16.41 21.23
CA MET A 1 -14.30 15.65 22.41
C MET A 1 -13.34 16.55 23.18
N PRO A 2 -13.11 16.39 24.50
CA PRO A 2 -12.07 17.17 25.17
C PRO A 2 -10.69 16.76 24.64
N THR A 3 -9.83 17.75 24.38
CA THR A 3 -8.44 17.51 23.98
C THR A 3 -7.69 16.73 25.05
N LEU A 4 -6.97 15.68 24.65
CA LEU A 4 -6.18 14.84 25.51
C LEU A 4 -4.74 15.36 25.59
N GLU A 5 -4.25 15.55 26.80
CA GLU A 5 -2.83 15.89 27.03
C GLU A 5 -1.90 14.66 26.91
N ARG A 6 -2.48 13.45 26.96
CA ARG A 6 -1.75 12.18 27.01
C ARG A 6 -2.49 11.11 26.20
N LEU A 7 -1.74 10.28 25.49
CA LEU A 7 -2.24 9.08 24.84
C LEU A 7 -2.12 7.92 25.84
N ASN A 8 -3.21 7.65 26.55
CA ASN A 8 -3.31 6.50 27.47
C ASN A 8 -3.72 5.22 26.71
N THR A 9 -3.76 4.07 27.39
CA THR A 9 -4.12 2.77 26.79
C THR A 9 -5.43 2.82 26.02
N ALA A 10 -6.48 3.43 26.58
CA ALA A 10 -7.78 3.52 25.92
C ALA A 10 -7.72 4.34 24.63
N ALA A 11 -7.04 5.50 24.66
CA ALA A 11 -6.85 6.36 23.50
C ALA A 11 -5.94 5.71 22.43
N LEU A 12 -4.94 4.92 22.84
CA LEU A 12 -4.12 4.12 21.92
C LEU A 12 -4.99 3.07 21.20
N ARG A 13 -5.77 2.28 21.96
CA ARG A 13 -6.69 1.27 21.40
C ARG A 13 -7.67 1.92 20.42
N GLU A 14 -8.24 3.05 20.79
CA GLU A 14 -9.16 3.79 19.94
C GLU A 14 -8.49 4.36 18.69
N SER A 15 -7.25 4.85 18.79
CA SER A 15 -6.48 5.34 17.64
C SER A 15 -6.21 4.23 16.63
N VAL A 16 -5.89 3.02 17.10
CA VAL A 16 -5.64 1.85 16.25
C VAL A 16 -6.93 1.37 15.58
N ARG A 17 -8.07 1.34 16.30
CA ARG A 17 -9.38 1.01 15.69
C ARG A 17 -9.79 2.06 14.66
N THR A 18 -9.68 3.34 15.00
CA THR A 18 -9.93 4.47 14.10
C THR A 18 -9.07 4.37 12.85
N PHE A 19 -7.79 4.03 13.00
CA PHE A 19 -6.88 3.86 11.88
C PHE A 19 -7.28 2.70 10.98
N ARG A 20 -7.61 1.54 11.55
CA ARG A 20 -8.14 0.39 10.79
C ARG A 20 -9.38 0.80 9.99
N ASP A 21 -10.37 1.40 10.63
CA ASP A 21 -11.63 1.77 9.99
C ASP A 21 -11.41 2.82 8.90
N THR A 22 -10.56 3.81 9.16
CA THR A 22 -10.22 4.85 8.19
C THR A 22 -9.48 4.28 6.97
N VAL A 23 -8.51 3.38 7.17
CA VAL A 23 -7.82 2.71 6.05
C VAL A 23 -8.80 1.85 5.24
N ARG A 24 -9.74 1.17 5.89
CA ARG A 24 -10.76 0.38 5.19
C ARG A 24 -11.63 1.28 4.30
N GLU A 25 -12.07 2.41 4.80
CA GLU A 25 -12.86 3.39 4.03
C GLU A 25 -12.06 3.98 2.85
N HIS A 26 -10.76 4.20 3.04
CA HIS A 26 -9.87 4.75 2.01
C HIS A 26 -9.23 3.67 1.11
N SER A 27 -9.51 2.38 1.34
CA SER A 27 -8.81 1.28 0.69
C SER A 27 -8.87 1.37 -0.83
N HIS A 28 -10.02 1.73 -1.40
CA HIS A 28 -10.15 1.87 -2.84
C HIS A 28 -9.27 3.01 -3.39
N GLY A 29 -9.25 4.17 -2.71
CA GLY A 29 -8.38 5.28 -3.07
C GLY A 29 -6.90 4.93 -3.00
N LEU A 30 -6.48 4.24 -1.94
CA LEU A 30 -5.10 3.77 -1.77
C LEU A 30 -4.70 2.75 -2.85
N ASN A 31 -5.61 1.84 -3.21
CA ASN A 31 -5.42 0.89 -4.29
C ASN A 31 -5.19 1.61 -5.64
N ARG A 32 -5.93 2.70 -5.91
CA ARG A 32 -5.72 3.53 -7.11
C ARG A 32 -4.41 4.32 -7.11
N LEU A 33 -3.72 4.47 -6.00
CA LEU A 33 -2.39 5.11 -5.96
C LEU A 33 -1.25 4.10 -6.18
N ASN A 34 -1.54 2.79 -6.11
CA ASN A 34 -0.53 1.75 -6.08
C ASN A 34 0.07 1.51 -7.46
N VAL A 35 1.13 2.24 -7.79
CA VAL A 35 1.88 2.09 -9.05
C VAL A 35 3.34 1.64 -8.84
N TYR A 36 3.76 1.46 -7.58
CA TYR A 36 5.14 1.10 -7.22
C TYR A 36 5.18 0.22 -5.95
N PRO A 37 6.05 -0.81 -5.89
CA PRO A 37 6.92 -1.28 -6.97
C PRO A 37 6.17 -2.04 -8.06
N VAL A 38 4.99 -2.58 -7.74
CA VAL A 38 4.16 -3.34 -8.66
C VAL A 38 2.77 -2.69 -8.71
N PRO A 39 2.21 -2.39 -9.90
CA PRO A 39 0.90 -1.76 -10.04
C PRO A 39 -0.25 -2.76 -9.92
N ASP A 40 -0.26 -3.57 -8.86
CA ASP A 40 -1.28 -4.62 -8.61
C ASP A 40 -2.58 -4.08 -7.99
N GLY A 41 -2.60 -2.81 -7.57
CA GLY A 41 -3.79 -2.18 -7.02
C GLY A 41 -4.21 -2.74 -5.66
N ASP A 42 -3.31 -3.32 -4.86
CA ASP A 42 -3.70 -3.99 -3.61
C ASP A 42 -3.31 -3.29 -2.29
N THR A 43 -2.56 -2.18 -2.36
CA THR A 43 -1.94 -1.56 -1.16
C THR A 43 -2.92 -1.26 -0.04
N GLY A 44 -4.05 -0.62 -0.34
CA GLY A 44 -5.10 -0.34 0.65
C GLY A 44 -5.70 -1.62 1.24
N THR A 45 -5.91 -2.64 0.40
CA THR A 45 -6.45 -3.94 0.82
C THR A 45 -5.50 -4.69 1.74
N ASN A 46 -4.20 -4.69 1.42
CA ASN A 46 -3.16 -5.30 2.23
C ASN A 46 -2.96 -4.58 3.57
N MET A 47 -2.96 -3.25 3.58
CA MET A 47 -2.94 -2.46 4.81
C MET A 47 -4.17 -2.72 5.68
N ALA A 48 -5.38 -2.71 5.10
CA ALA A 48 -6.62 -2.97 5.84
C ALA A 48 -6.64 -4.37 6.47
N ARG A 49 -6.22 -5.40 5.73
CA ARG A 49 -6.11 -6.79 6.23
C ARG A 49 -5.08 -6.91 7.36
N THR A 50 -3.96 -6.20 7.25
CA THR A 50 -2.94 -6.16 8.30
C THR A 50 -3.51 -5.53 9.58
N LEU A 51 -4.23 -4.40 9.45
CA LEU A 51 -4.86 -3.73 10.58
C LEU A 51 -6.04 -4.51 11.18
N ASP A 52 -6.75 -5.31 10.38
CA ASP A 52 -7.77 -6.22 10.90
C ASP A 52 -7.17 -7.27 11.83
N ALA A 53 -6.01 -7.82 11.50
CA ALA A 53 -5.29 -8.75 12.39
C ALA A 53 -4.78 -8.05 13.66
N VAL A 54 -4.29 -6.81 13.55
CA VAL A 54 -3.87 -5.99 14.70
C VAL A 54 -5.03 -5.78 15.67
N VAL A 55 -6.19 -5.33 15.17
CA VAL A 55 -7.36 -5.08 16.03
C VAL A 55 -7.90 -6.38 16.61
N ALA A 56 -7.95 -7.46 15.82
CA ALA A 56 -8.39 -8.76 16.31
C ALA A 56 -7.52 -9.28 17.46
N GLU A 57 -6.19 -9.15 17.36
CA GLU A 57 -5.26 -9.53 18.43
C GLU A 57 -5.42 -8.61 19.66
N MET A 58 -5.49 -7.29 19.44
CA MET A 58 -5.65 -6.29 20.49
C MET A 58 -6.95 -6.45 21.29
N ASP A 59 -8.03 -6.91 20.65
CA ASP A 59 -9.32 -7.19 21.29
C ASP A 59 -9.28 -8.44 22.21
N THR A 60 -8.22 -9.25 22.15
CA THR A 60 -8.00 -10.37 23.10
C THR A 60 -7.35 -9.91 24.42
N ALA A 61 -6.66 -8.78 24.41
CA ALA A 61 -6.04 -8.19 25.59
C ALA A 61 -7.07 -7.46 26.46
N ALA A 62 -6.84 -7.43 27.78
CA ALA A 62 -7.67 -6.63 28.68
C ALA A 62 -7.56 -5.14 28.34
N ASP A 63 -8.68 -4.42 28.38
CA ASP A 63 -8.76 -3.03 27.90
C ASP A 63 -7.87 -2.04 28.68
N ASP A 64 -7.55 -2.35 29.93
CA ASP A 64 -6.71 -1.55 30.83
C ASP A 64 -5.26 -2.04 30.91
N ASP A 65 -4.90 -3.12 30.21
CA ASP A 65 -3.54 -3.66 30.18
C ASP A 65 -2.75 -3.04 29.01
N HIS A 66 -1.90 -2.07 29.36
CA HIS A 66 -1.07 -1.34 28.40
C HIS A 66 -0.03 -2.22 27.72
N ASP A 67 0.69 -3.02 28.50
CA ASP A 67 1.75 -3.89 28.01
C ASP A 67 1.14 -4.94 27.06
N ALA A 68 0.07 -5.61 27.49
CA ALA A 68 -0.61 -6.59 26.65
C ALA A 68 -1.20 -5.95 25.37
N THR A 69 -1.70 -4.71 25.45
CA THR A 69 -2.16 -3.97 24.26
C THR A 69 -1.02 -3.71 23.28
N CYS A 70 0.15 -3.27 23.76
CA CYS A 70 1.31 -3.00 22.89
C CYS A 70 1.90 -4.29 22.31
N ASP A 71 1.95 -5.36 23.10
CA ASP A 71 2.39 -6.69 22.67
C ASP A 71 1.44 -7.25 21.60
N ALA A 72 0.12 -7.08 21.77
CA ALA A 72 -0.90 -7.47 20.81
C ALA A 72 -0.82 -6.68 19.49
N ILE A 73 -0.58 -5.36 19.55
CA ILE A 73 -0.36 -4.55 18.33
C ILE A 73 0.87 -5.05 17.57
N SER A 74 1.95 -5.33 18.29
CA SER A 74 3.21 -5.79 17.70
C SER A 74 3.09 -7.19 17.09
N TYR A 75 2.43 -8.11 17.79
CA TYR A 75 2.23 -9.49 17.33
C TYR A 75 1.20 -9.56 16.19
N GLY A 76 0.04 -8.93 16.35
CA GLY A 76 -1.02 -8.91 15.34
C GLY A 76 -0.57 -8.29 14.02
N SER A 77 0.28 -7.24 14.08
CA SER A 77 0.85 -6.65 12.87
C SER A 77 1.81 -7.59 12.16
N LEU A 78 2.71 -8.27 12.88
CA LEU A 78 3.64 -9.24 12.30
C LEU A 78 2.92 -10.42 11.64
N MET A 79 1.96 -11.00 12.36
CA MET A 79 1.21 -12.18 11.91
C MET A 79 0.19 -11.86 10.83
N GLY A 80 -0.30 -10.62 10.81
CA GLY A 80 -1.29 -10.11 9.86
C GLY A 80 -0.73 -9.54 8.58
N ALA A 81 0.57 -9.23 8.54
CA ALA A 81 1.22 -8.59 7.41
C ALA A 81 1.04 -9.38 6.10
N ARG A 82 0.60 -8.68 5.05
CA ARG A 82 0.42 -9.20 3.69
C ARG A 82 0.97 -8.22 2.67
N GLY A 83 1.66 -8.74 1.66
CA GLY A 83 2.29 -7.92 0.63
C GLY A 83 3.36 -6.98 1.18
N ASN A 84 4.03 -6.25 0.29
CA ASN A 84 5.09 -5.31 0.70
C ASN A 84 4.56 -4.20 1.60
N SER A 85 3.38 -3.64 1.27
CA SER A 85 2.76 -2.55 2.02
C SER A 85 2.34 -2.96 3.44
N GLY A 86 1.72 -4.14 3.60
CA GLY A 86 1.34 -4.66 4.92
C GLY A 86 2.57 -5.04 5.76
N VAL A 87 3.61 -5.59 5.13
CA VAL A 87 4.87 -5.93 5.79
C VAL A 87 5.60 -4.68 6.29
N ILE A 88 5.71 -3.61 5.49
CA ILE A 88 6.31 -2.34 5.96
C ILE A 88 5.45 -1.69 7.04
N LEU A 89 4.13 -1.64 6.86
CA LEU A 89 3.20 -1.14 7.89
C LEU A 89 3.36 -1.90 9.20
N SER A 90 3.59 -3.22 9.14
CA SER A 90 3.79 -4.01 10.35
C SER A 90 5.01 -3.57 11.15
N GLN A 91 6.10 -3.18 10.49
CA GLN A 91 7.30 -2.67 11.17
C GLN A 91 7.10 -1.29 11.76
N ILE A 92 6.36 -0.42 11.06
CA ILE A 92 5.96 0.88 11.60
C ILE A 92 5.18 0.66 12.90
N MET A 93 4.15 -0.20 12.88
CA MET A 93 3.32 -0.49 14.05
C MET A 93 4.11 -1.13 15.19
N ARG A 94 5.03 -2.05 14.89
CA ARG A 94 5.90 -2.66 15.91
C ARG A 94 6.88 -1.68 16.53
N GLY A 95 7.57 -0.87 15.73
CA GLY A 95 8.50 0.14 16.26
C GLY A 95 7.77 1.16 17.13
N PHE A 96 6.57 1.56 16.70
CA PHE A 96 5.70 2.44 17.47
C PHE A 96 5.25 1.79 18.79
N ALA A 97 4.60 0.63 18.74
CA ALA A 97 4.05 -0.06 19.91
C ALA A 97 5.14 -0.51 20.89
N GLY A 98 6.28 -1.00 20.41
CA GLY A 98 7.42 -1.39 21.24
C GLY A 98 7.95 -0.22 22.06
N THR A 99 7.99 0.98 21.49
CA THR A 99 8.38 2.20 22.22
C THR A 99 7.32 2.63 23.21
N LEU A 100 6.04 2.61 22.82
CA LEU A 100 4.95 3.00 23.71
C LEU A 100 4.79 2.06 24.90
N ARG A 101 5.12 0.78 24.76
CA ARG A 101 5.10 -0.23 25.83
C ARG A 101 5.86 0.21 27.09
N GLU A 102 6.92 1.01 26.93
CA GLU A 102 7.73 1.48 28.06
C GLU A 102 7.01 2.49 28.96
N GLN A 103 5.92 3.10 28.49
CA GLN A 103 5.18 4.13 29.23
C GLN A 103 3.70 4.19 28.83
N ALA A 104 2.80 3.85 29.75
CA ALA A 104 1.35 3.84 29.51
C ALA A 104 0.74 5.21 29.22
N ASP A 105 1.29 6.27 29.82
CA ASP A 105 0.78 7.63 29.70
C ASP A 105 1.71 8.49 28.82
N VAL A 106 1.54 8.35 27.51
CA VAL A 106 2.44 8.89 26.47
C VAL A 106 2.17 10.38 26.26
N GLN A 107 3.22 11.19 26.33
CA GLN A 107 3.20 12.62 25.98
C GLN A 107 3.92 12.85 24.65
N GLY A 108 3.93 14.09 24.16
CA GLY A 108 4.55 14.46 22.87
C GLY A 108 5.96 13.90 22.67
N ALA A 109 6.84 13.99 23.67
CA ALA A 109 8.20 13.45 23.58
C ALA A 109 8.26 11.94 23.32
N LYS A 110 7.46 11.15 24.05
CA LYS A 110 7.45 9.69 23.89
C LYS A 110 6.73 9.27 22.59
N PHE A 111 5.74 10.04 22.14
CA PHE A 111 5.12 9.85 20.83
C PHE A 111 6.11 10.11 19.68
N ALA A 112 6.91 11.18 19.78
CA ALA A 112 7.96 11.47 18.81
C ALA A 112 9.04 10.38 18.78
N GLU A 113 9.44 9.87 19.94
CA GLU A 113 10.37 8.73 20.05
C GLU A 113 9.79 7.47 19.37
N ALA A 114 8.50 7.20 19.57
CA ALA A 114 7.84 6.04 18.96
C ALA A 114 7.77 6.16 17.42
N LEU A 115 7.52 7.36 16.88
CA LEU A 115 7.61 7.60 15.43
C LEU A 115 9.05 7.44 14.90
N GLN A 116 10.06 7.83 15.68
CA GLN A 116 11.46 7.60 15.29
C GLN A 116 11.80 6.12 15.22
N ALA A 117 11.39 5.34 16.23
CA ALA A 117 11.58 3.90 16.23
C ALA A 117 10.84 3.23 15.07
N ALA A 118 9.62 3.68 14.77
CA ALA A 118 8.86 3.21 13.62
C ALA A 118 9.57 3.49 12.29
N ALA A 119 10.10 4.70 12.10
CA ALA A 119 10.85 5.07 10.90
C ALA A 119 12.13 4.23 10.76
N VAL A 120 12.94 4.11 11.84
CA VAL A 120 14.15 3.29 11.81
C VAL A 120 13.83 1.84 11.46
N GLY A 121 12.83 1.23 12.13
CA GLY A 121 12.42 -0.15 11.86
C GLY A 121 11.91 -0.35 10.42
N ALA A 122 11.18 0.61 9.87
CA ALA A 122 10.70 0.55 8.49
C ALA A 122 11.86 0.57 7.46
N TYR A 123 12.91 1.37 7.67
CA TYR A 123 14.09 1.34 6.80
C TYR A 123 14.87 0.04 6.94
N GLU A 124 15.05 -0.47 8.16
CA GLU A 124 15.78 -1.72 8.40
C GLU A 124 15.06 -2.95 7.82
N ALA A 125 13.73 -2.89 7.69
CA ALA A 125 12.88 -3.93 7.11
C ALA A 125 13.23 -4.23 5.64
N VAL A 126 13.56 -3.19 4.88
CA VAL A 126 13.72 -3.25 3.42
C VAL A 126 15.19 -3.37 3.07
N LEU A 127 15.55 -4.35 2.21
CA LEU A 127 16.96 -4.56 1.86
C LEU A 127 17.56 -3.37 1.07
N LYS A 128 16.77 -2.77 0.19
CA LYS A 128 17.14 -1.59 -0.61
C LYS A 128 16.07 -0.52 -0.42
N PRO A 129 16.17 0.31 0.65
CA PRO A 129 15.22 1.39 0.90
C PRO A 129 15.21 2.40 -0.24
N ILE A 130 14.01 2.87 -0.62
CA ILE A 130 13.81 3.81 -1.72
C ILE A 130 13.10 5.05 -1.19
N GLU A 131 13.70 6.23 -1.42
CA GLU A 131 13.06 7.52 -1.13
C GLU A 131 11.93 7.80 -2.12
N GLY A 132 10.95 8.60 -1.69
CA GLY A 132 9.70 8.79 -2.43
C GLY A 132 8.65 7.70 -2.11
N THR A 133 8.85 6.92 -1.05
CA THR A 133 7.89 5.89 -0.58
C THR A 133 7.39 6.21 0.83
N ILE A 134 6.55 5.35 1.41
CA ILE A 134 6.13 5.36 2.82
C ILE A 134 7.31 5.58 3.79
N LEU A 135 8.51 5.12 3.44
CA LEU A 135 9.73 5.29 4.23
C LEU A 135 10.09 6.78 4.38
N THR A 136 10.04 7.56 3.30
CA THR A 136 10.29 9.01 3.32
C THR A 136 9.26 9.72 4.18
N VAL A 137 7.97 9.40 3.96
CA VAL A 137 6.86 10.04 4.69
C VAL A 137 6.96 9.76 6.18
N CYS A 138 7.23 8.52 6.58
CA CYS A 138 7.39 8.13 7.97
C CYS A 138 8.61 8.83 8.62
N ARG A 139 9.75 8.87 7.93
CA ARG A 139 10.97 9.54 8.40
C ARG A 139 10.75 11.03 8.62
N GLU A 140 10.21 11.75 7.64
CA GLU A 140 10.00 13.20 7.74
C GLU A 140 8.94 13.56 8.79
N SER A 141 7.88 12.75 8.94
CA SER A 141 6.95 12.87 10.06
C SER A 141 7.64 12.70 11.41
N ALA A 142 8.51 11.70 11.56
CA ALA A 142 9.23 11.44 12.81
C ALA A 142 10.25 12.53 13.15
N GLU A 143 10.94 13.09 12.15
CA GLU A 143 11.86 14.21 12.32
C GLU A 143 11.12 15.47 12.79
N ALA A 144 9.98 15.80 12.18
CA ALA A 144 9.17 16.94 12.59
C ALA A 144 8.54 16.75 13.99
N ALA A 145 8.09 15.54 14.31
CA ALA A 145 7.60 15.20 15.64
C ALA A 145 8.69 15.46 16.71
N LYS A 146 9.94 15.07 16.41
CA LYS A 146 11.08 15.31 17.31
C LYS A 146 11.30 16.79 17.56
N VAL A 147 11.35 17.58 16.49
CA VAL A 147 11.59 19.02 16.60
C VAL A 147 10.52 19.67 17.48
N ALA A 148 9.25 19.37 17.23
CA ALA A 148 8.14 19.89 18.04
C ALA A 148 8.22 19.43 19.51
N ALA A 149 8.64 18.20 19.76
CA ALA A 149 8.81 17.67 21.12
C ALA A 149 9.99 18.32 21.86
N ASP A 150 11.13 18.52 21.18
CA ASP A 150 12.33 19.17 21.73
C ASP A 150 12.05 20.65 22.07
N GLU A 151 11.10 21.29 21.36
CA GLU A 151 10.58 22.63 21.66
C GLU A 151 9.54 22.65 22.80
N GLY A 152 9.20 21.50 23.37
CA GLY A 152 8.26 21.38 24.49
C GLY A 152 6.79 21.32 24.08
N GLY A 153 6.50 20.96 22.82
CA GLY A 153 5.15 20.81 22.31
C GLY A 153 4.31 19.77 23.07
N THR A 154 3.02 20.06 23.21
CA THR A 154 2.02 19.11 23.70
C THR A 154 1.87 17.92 22.75
N LEU A 155 1.21 16.84 23.20
CA LEU A 155 0.92 15.68 22.36
C LEU A 155 0.29 16.09 21.01
N VAL A 156 -0.73 16.95 21.05
CA VAL A 156 -1.45 17.40 19.86
C VAL A 156 -0.54 18.20 18.94
N GLU A 157 0.26 19.13 19.47
CA GLU A 157 1.20 19.92 18.67
C GLU A 157 2.25 19.04 17.99
N VAL A 158 2.77 18.03 18.69
CA VAL A 158 3.71 17.06 18.13
C VAL A 158 3.07 16.24 17.01
N VAL A 159 1.87 15.69 17.22
CA VAL A 159 1.18 14.88 16.19
C VAL A 159 0.83 15.75 14.99
N ARG A 160 0.38 16.99 15.20
CA ARG A 160 0.04 17.93 14.13
C ARG A 160 1.27 18.33 13.31
N ALA A 161 2.42 18.54 13.97
CA ALA A 161 3.69 18.79 13.28
C ALA A 161 4.12 17.58 12.44
N ALA A 162 4.04 16.38 13.00
CA ALA A 162 4.34 15.13 12.30
C ALA A 162 3.45 14.95 11.05
N ARG A 163 2.14 15.21 11.20
CA ARG A 163 1.15 15.08 10.13
C ARG A 163 1.39 16.11 9.03
N ALA A 164 1.66 17.36 9.39
CA ALA A 164 1.93 18.43 8.43
C ALA A 164 3.18 18.12 7.60
N ALA A 165 4.28 17.72 8.24
CA ALA A 165 5.51 17.34 7.55
C ALA A 165 5.30 16.10 6.68
N GLY A 166 4.62 15.08 7.19
CA GLY A 166 4.29 13.88 6.41
C GLY A 166 3.46 14.20 5.16
N LYS A 167 2.51 15.14 5.25
CA LYS A 167 1.74 15.59 4.08
C LYS A 167 2.64 16.27 3.04
N MET A 168 3.56 17.13 3.47
CA MET A 168 4.53 17.76 2.57
C MET A 168 5.45 16.73 1.92
N ALA A 169 5.92 15.73 2.69
CA ALA A 169 6.74 14.63 2.21
C ALA A 169 5.99 13.81 1.15
N LEU A 170 4.73 13.45 1.45
CA LEU A 170 3.85 12.71 0.54
C LEU A 170 3.65 13.45 -0.78
N ASP A 171 3.34 14.75 -0.72
CA ASP A 171 3.16 15.58 -1.92
C ASP A 171 4.44 15.70 -2.75
N ASN A 172 5.60 15.54 -2.12
CA ASN A 172 6.91 15.58 -2.76
C ASN A 172 7.39 14.19 -3.26
N THR A 173 6.70 13.10 -2.93
CA THR A 173 7.05 11.74 -3.42
C THR A 173 7.21 11.65 -4.94
N PRO A 174 6.40 12.34 -5.79
CA PRO A 174 6.61 12.31 -7.24
C PRO A 174 7.92 12.97 -7.68
N GLU A 175 8.43 13.96 -6.95
CA GLU A 175 9.72 14.58 -7.27
C GLU A 175 10.92 13.70 -6.87
N LEU A 176 10.70 12.71 -6.01
CA LEU A 176 11.73 11.76 -5.56
C LEU A 176 11.72 10.46 -6.36
N LEU A 177 10.54 10.05 -6.87
CA LEU A 177 10.37 8.77 -7.55
C LEU A 177 9.63 8.95 -8.89
N GLN A 178 10.36 8.77 -9.99
CA GLN A 178 9.90 9.12 -11.34
C GLN A 178 8.61 8.38 -11.76
N VAL A 179 8.42 7.11 -11.34
CA VAL A 179 7.20 6.35 -11.67
C VAL A 179 5.94 6.99 -11.08
N LEU A 180 6.03 7.58 -9.89
CA LEU A 180 4.92 8.31 -9.26
C LEU A 180 4.61 9.59 -10.05
N LYS A 181 5.66 10.30 -10.50
CA LYS A 181 5.54 11.50 -11.35
C LYS A 181 4.88 11.22 -12.68
N ASP A 182 5.31 10.14 -13.34
CA ASP A 182 4.80 9.73 -14.64
C ASP A 182 3.34 9.29 -14.55
N ALA A 183 2.96 8.63 -13.45
CA ALA A 183 1.59 8.27 -13.14
C ALA A 183 0.73 9.46 -12.63
N GLY A 184 1.36 10.56 -12.21
CA GLY A 184 0.68 11.71 -11.63
C GLY A 184 0.03 11.44 -10.27
N VAL A 185 0.58 10.48 -9.52
CA VAL A 185 0.08 10.05 -8.20
C VAL A 185 1.15 10.21 -7.14
N VAL A 186 0.75 10.17 -5.87
CA VAL A 186 1.66 10.09 -4.71
C VAL A 186 1.80 8.65 -4.24
N ASP A 187 2.78 8.38 -3.36
CA ASP A 187 2.97 7.04 -2.80
C ASP A 187 1.74 6.55 -2.00
N ALA A 188 1.22 5.37 -2.37
CA ALA A 188 0.04 4.77 -1.74
C ALA A 188 0.28 4.43 -0.26
N GLY A 189 1.44 3.85 0.07
CA GLY A 189 1.77 3.50 1.45
C GLY A 189 1.92 4.73 2.35
N GLY A 190 2.55 5.79 1.85
CA GLY A 190 2.69 7.08 2.51
C GLY A 190 1.34 7.74 2.77
N ALA A 191 0.44 7.71 1.78
CA ALA A 191 -0.94 8.18 1.96
C ALA A 191 -1.66 7.38 3.05
N GLY A 192 -1.52 6.05 3.06
CA GLY A 192 -2.07 5.20 4.10
C GLY A 192 -1.47 5.47 5.48
N PHE A 193 -0.17 5.73 5.59
CA PHE A 193 0.49 6.09 6.85
C PHE A 193 -0.05 7.42 7.43
N LEU A 194 -0.36 8.43 6.61
CA LEU A 194 -0.95 9.67 7.14
C LEU A 194 -2.29 9.45 7.84
N LEU A 195 -3.06 8.44 7.43
CA LEU A 195 -4.31 8.08 8.10
C LEU A 195 -4.09 7.63 9.55
N LEU A 196 -2.91 7.11 9.91
CA LEU A 196 -2.55 6.84 11.31
C LEU A 196 -2.49 8.15 12.11
N LEU A 197 -1.80 9.16 11.56
CA LEU A 197 -1.64 10.45 12.23
C LEU A 197 -2.98 11.21 12.30
N ASP A 198 -3.77 11.17 11.23
CA ASP A 198 -5.13 11.73 11.21
C ASP A 198 -6.03 11.02 12.24
N SER A 199 -5.91 9.69 12.38
CA SER A 199 -6.66 8.91 13.38
C SER A 199 -6.27 9.25 14.82
N VAL A 200 -4.97 9.44 15.09
CA VAL A 200 -4.52 9.90 16.39
C VAL A 200 -5.09 11.29 16.69
N LEU A 201 -4.99 12.24 15.75
CA LEU A 201 -5.54 13.60 15.92
C LEU A 201 -7.05 13.61 16.16
N TYR A 202 -7.80 12.75 15.46
CA TYR A 202 -9.22 12.56 15.70
C TYR A 202 -9.49 12.12 17.16
N VAL A 203 -8.76 11.13 17.66
CA VAL A 203 -8.96 10.62 19.02
C VAL A 203 -8.51 11.62 20.08
N VAL A 204 -7.37 12.29 19.88
CA VAL A 204 -6.78 13.16 20.92
C VAL A 204 -7.31 14.59 20.90
N ASP A 205 -7.81 15.11 19.78
CA ASP A 205 -8.25 16.50 19.66
C ASP A 205 -9.62 16.65 18.98
N GLY A 206 -10.19 15.57 18.44
CA GLY A 206 -11.47 15.61 17.72
C GLY A 206 -11.39 16.27 16.35
N GLU A 207 -10.18 16.38 15.77
CA GLU A 207 -10.01 16.86 14.39
C GLU A 207 -10.73 15.90 13.43
N PRO A 208 -11.46 16.41 12.42
CA PRO A 208 -12.23 15.55 11.52
C PRO A 208 -11.30 14.65 10.70
N LEU A 209 -11.68 13.37 10.58
CA LEU A 209 -11.01 12.43 9.68
C LEU A 209 -11.16 12.89 8.21
N PRO A 210 -10.16 12.59 7.35
CA PRO A 210 -10.30 12.82 5.92
C PRO A 210 -11.50 12.04 5.38
N VAL A 211 -12.17 12.63 4.39
CA VAL A 211 -13.29 11.98 3.71
C VAL A 211 -12.71 11.17 2.56
N ALA A 212 -13.04 9.88 2.52
CA ALA A 212 -12.67 9.03 1.40
C ALA A 212 -13.31 9.55 0.10
N GLU A 213 -12.53 9.58 -0.97
CA GLU A 213 -13.05 9.86 -2.32
C GLU A 213 -14.17 8.86 -2.64
N PRO A 214 -15.34 9.31 -3.13
CA PRO A 214 -16.40 8.42 -3.55
C PRO A 214 -15.86 7.40 -4.54
N ASP A 215 -16.22 6.14 -4.33
CA ASP A 215 -16.03 5.12 -5.35
C ASP A 215 -17.10 5.34 -6.43
N ASP A 216 -16.72 6.03 -7.50
CA ASP A 216 -17.58 6.22 -8.67
C ASP A 216 -17.51 5.04 -9.65
N GLY A 217 -16.84 3.94 -9.28
CA GLY A 217 -16.64 2.77 -10.12
C GLY A 217 -15.71 3.01 -11.31
N THR A 218 -15.09 4.20 -11.41
CA THR A 218 -14.10 4.50 -12.42
C THR A 218 -12.72 4.58 -11.77
N MET A 219 -11.68 4.10 -12.45
CA MET A 219 -10.30 4.35 -12.04
C MET A 219 -9.89 5.84 -12.18
N GLY A 220 -10.83 6.72 -12.55
CA GLY A 220 -10.56 8.10 -12.94
C GLY A 220 -9.57 8.19 -14.11
N ALA A 221 -8.96 9.37 -14.29
CA ALA A 221 -7.87 9.60 -15.24
C ALA A 221 -6.59 8.78 -14.93
N VAL A 222 -6.56 8.09 -13.78
CA VAL A 222 -5.43 7.29 -13.32
C VAL A 222 -5.40 5.94 -14.03
N GLY A 223 -6.55 5.35 -14.41
CA GLY A 223 -6.59 4.06 -15.15
C GLY A 223 -5.81 4.08 -16.47
N ALA A 224 -5.90 5.18 -17.24
CA ALA A 224 -5.12 5.34 -18.46
C ALA A 224 -3.62 5.55 -18.19
N ALA A 225 -3.26 6.10 -17.01
CA ALA A 225 -1.88 6.22 -16.56
C ALA A 225 -1.33 4.88 -16.04
N PHE A 226 -2.16 4.05 -15.38
CA PHE A 226 -1.85 2.66 -15.03
C PHE A 226 -1.47 1.85 -16.26
N ASP A 227 -2.32 1.84 -17.30
CA ASP A 227 -2.04 1.13 -18.54
C ASP A 227 -0.80 1.72 -19.25
N ALA A 228 -0.65 3.04 -19.27
CA ALA A 228 0.51 3.69 -19.90
C ALA A 228 1.83 3.40 -19.17
N VAL A 229 1.84 3.33 -17.84
CA VAL A 229 3.01 2.95 -17.04
C VAL A 229 3.28 1.46 -17.23
N ALA A 230 2.29 0.60 -16.98
CA ALA A 230 2.40 -0.85 -17.17
C ALA A 230 2.90 -1.24 -18.57
N HIS A 231 2.48 -0.53 -19.63
CA HIS A 231 2.93 -0.77 -21.01
C HIS A 231 4.22 -0.04 -21.42
N ARG A 232 4.67 1.00 -20.69
CA ARG A 232 5.94 1.71 -21.01
C ARG A 232 7.20 0.97 -20.54
N HIS A 233 7.07 -0.02 -19.67
CA HIS A 233 8.20 -0.83 -19.17
C HIS A 233 8.90 -1.70 -20.24
N ALA A 234 8.43 -1.70 -21.51
CA ALA A 234 9.00 -2.53 -22.58
C ALA A 234 10.07 -1.85 -23.49
N ALA A 235 10.59 -0.65 -23.19
CA ALA A 235 11.21 0.19 -24.24
C ALA A 235 12.71 0.58 -24.13
N ALA A 236 13.47 0.19 -23.10
CA ALA A 236 14.89 0.58 -23.00
C ALA A 236 15.83 -0.57 -22.61
N PRO A 237 16.85 -0.93 -23.42
CA PRO A 237 17.84 -1.92 -23.03
C PRO A 237 18.86 -1.32 -22.06
N GLY A 238 18.85 -1.78 -20.79
CA GLY A 238 19.97 -1.59 -19.85
C GLY A 238 19.72 -0.78 -18.58
N GLU A 239 18.50 -0.33 -18.31
CA GLU A 239 18.10 0.15 -16.97
C GLU A 239 17.40 -0.99 -16.22
N LEU A 240 17.76 -1.21 -14.96
CA LEU A 240 17.26 -2.33 -14.15
C LEU A 240 15.75 -2.23 -13.99
N ASP A 241 15.07 -3.24 -14.49
CA ASP A 241 13.62 -3.38 -14.58
C ASP A 241 13.00 -3.74 -13.22
N VAL A 242 11.80 -3.22 -12.95
CA VAL A 242 11.02 -3.53 -11.74
C VAL A 242 9.69 -4.15 -12.19
N SER A 243 9.77 -5.34 -12.78
CA SER A 243 8.81 -6.46 -12.61
C SER A 243 9.19 -7.72 -13.44
N GLU A 244 10.47 -8.01 -13.68
CA GLU A 244 10.85 -9.29 -14.33
C GLU A 244 10.57 -10.53 -13.44
N GLN A 245 10.32 -10.34 -12.15
CA GLN A 245 10.10 -11.43 -11.21
C GLN A 245 8.63 -11.84 -11.19
N ARG A 246 8.37 -13.09 -11.62
CA ARG A 246 7.02 -13.64 -11.76
C ARG A 246 6.38 -14.02 -10.44
N TYR A 247 7.16 -14.48 -9.47
CA TYR A 247 6.62 -15.05 -8.24
C TYR A 247 6.87 -14.17 -7.03
N GLU A 248 5.85 -14.05 -6.20
CA GLU A 248 5.97 -13.60 -4.82
C GLU A 248 6.14 -14.81 -3.92
N VAL A 249 7.16 -14.81 -3.06
CA VAL A 249 7.36 -15.83 -2.04
C VAL A 249 7.28 -15.18 -0.66
N MET A 250 6.33 -15.65 0.14
CA MET A 250 6.13 -15.21 1.51
C MET A 250 6.19 -16.38 2.50
N TYR A 251 6.84 -16.20 3.65
CA TYR A 251 6.77 -17.16 4.76
C TYR A 251 7.16 -16.56 6.10
N PHE A 252 6.72 -17.22 7.18
CA PHE A 252 7.33 -17.03 8.49
C PHE A 252 8.62 -17.82 8.59
N LEU A 253 9.64 -17.26 9.22
CA LEU A 253 10.95 -17.86 9.37
C LEU A 253 11.35 -17.84 10.83
N GLU A 254 11.53 -19.02 11.43
CA GLU A 254 12.27 -19.13 12.68
C GLU A 254 13.76 -19.11 12.37
N LEU A 255 14.45 -18.05 12.75
CA LEU A 255 15.88 -17.87 12.52
C LEU A 255 16.45 -16.93 13.58
N ALA A 256 17.60 -17.27 14.14
CA ALA A 256 18.29 -16.43 15.11
C ALA A 256 18.63 -15.05 14.51
N ASP A 257 18.42 -14.00 15.30
CA ASP A 257 18.52 -12.61 14.85
C ASP A 257 19.91 -12.28 14.26
N GLU A 258 20.98 -12.90 14.77
CA GLU A 258 22.33 -12.67 14.25
C GLU A 258 22.53 -13.15 12.81
N ARG A 259 21.66 -14.06 12.33
CA ARG A 259 21.71 -14.63 10.96
C ARG A 259 20.82 -13.88 9.98
N ILE A 260 20.00 -12.93 10.42
CA ILE A 260 19.05 -12.23 9.54
C ILE A 260 19.75 -11.41 8.46
N ARG A 261 20.95 -10.88 8.75
CA ARG A 261 21.75 -10.14 7.77
C ARG A 261 22.24 -11.06 6.65
N ASP A 262 22.68 -12.26 6.99
CA ASP A 262 23.10 -13.28 6.00
C ASP A 262 21.91 -13.71 5.15
N PHE A 263 20.74 -13.90 5.78
CA PHE A 263 19.49 -14.24 5.08
C PHE A 263 19.10 -13.18 4.05
N LYS A 264 19.04 -11.92 4.49
CA LYS A 264 18.79 -10.76 3.61
C LYS A 264 19.78 -10.69 2.45
N SER A 265 21.06 -10.95 2.71
CA SER A 265 22.09 -10.97 1.66
C SER A 265 21.90 -12.11 0.66
N GLY A 266 21.48 -13.29 1.12
CA GLY A 266 21.19 -14.44 0.25
C GLY A 266 19.99 -14.16 -0.66
N TRP A 267 18.92 -13.60 -0.10
CA TRP A 267 17.75 -13.16 -0.87
C TRP A 267 18.09 -12.05 -1.88
N GLY A 268 18.96 -11.11 -1.51
CA GLY A 268 19.41 -10.04 -2.41
C GLY A 268 20.12 -10.51 -3.68
N ALA A 269 20.55 -11.78 -3.74
CA ALA A 269 21.17 -12.37 -4.92
C ALA A 269 20.17 -13.04 -5.88
N ILE A 270 18.94 -13.31 -5.44
CA ILE A 270 17.96 -14.14 -6.16
C ILE A 270 16.64 -13.42 -6.45
N GLY A 271 16.44 -12.22 -5.89
CA GLY A 271 15.17 -11.50 -6.04
C GLY A 271 15.30 -10.01 -5.76
N ASP A 272 14.17 -9.33 -5.88
CA ASP A 272 13.99 -7.92 -5.58
C ASP A 272 12.79 -7.72 -4.64
N SER A 273 12.49 -6.46 -4.33
CA SER A 273 11.36 -6.08 -3.47
C SER A 273 11.36 -6.84 -2.13
N ILE A 274 12.57 -6.99 -1.56
CA ILE A 274 12.80 -7.81 -0.37
C ILE A 274 12.44 -7.03 0.88
N VAL A 275 11.49 -7.57 1.63
CA VAL A 275 11.09 -7.04 2.94
C VAL A 275 11.10 -8.17 3.98
N VAL A 276 11.84 -7.97 5.06
CA VAL A 276 12.00 -8.97 6.13
C VAL A 276 11.86 -8.30 7.48
N VAL A 277 10.84 -8.74 8.21
CA VAL A 277 10.29 -8.02 9.35
C VAL A 277 10.12 -8.96 10.53
N GLY A 278 10.42 -8.52 11.75
CA GLY A 278 10.32 -9.38 12.93
C GLY A 278 11.40 -9.09 13.96
N GLY A 279 11.83 -10.13 14.65
CA GLY A 279 12.79 -10.11 15.75
C GLY A 279 12.50 -11.22 16.74
N ASP A 280 13.38 -11.40 17.72
CA ASP A 280 13.23 -12.40 18.78
C ASP A 280 13.08 -13.83 18.23
N GLY A 281 13.78 -14.11 17.12
CA GLY A 281 13.82 -15.42 16.48
C GLY A 281 12.68 -15.71 15.50
N LEU A 282 11.70 -14.82 15.32
CA LEU A 282 10.59 -14.98 14.37
C LEU A 282 10.54 -13.83 13.37
N TRP A 283 10.48 -14.18 12.09
CA TRP A 283 10.48 -13.24 10.97
C TRP A 283 9.32 -13.52 10.03
N ASN A 284 8.75 -12.49 9.42
CA ASN A 284 7.87 -12.57 8.26
C ASN A 284 8.67 -12.02 7.08
N CYS A 285 8.79 -12.82 6.03
CA CYS A 285 9.73 -12.60 4.95
C CYS A 285 8.96 -12.57 3.63
N HIS A 286 9.26 -11.57 2.79
CA HIS A 286 8.69 -11.33 1.46
C HIS A 286 9.81 -11.10 0.46
N VAL A 287 9.76 -11.81 -0.68
CA VAL A 287 10.65 -11.55 -1.84
C VAL A 287 9.90 -11.75 -3.15
N HIS A 288 10.18 -10.92 -4.15
CA HIS A 288 9.81 -11.19 -5.54
C HIS A 288 10.98 -11.89 -6.24
N THR A 289 10.73 -13.05 -6.82
CA THR A 289 11.77 -13.88 -7.45
C THR A 289 11.22 -14.75 -8.57
N ASN A 290 12.09 -15.17 -9.48
CA ASN A 290 11.85 -16.23 -10.45
C ASN A 290 12.34 -17.60 -9.96
N ASP A 291 13.04 -17.64 -8.82
CA ASP A 291 13.60 -18.86 -8.22
C ASP A 291 13.00 -19.13 -6.83
N ILE A 292 11.78 -19.70 -6.84
CA ILE A 292 11.06 -20.10 -5.62
C ILE A 292 11.89 -21.07 -4.77
N GLY A 293 12.64 -21.98 -5.41
CA GLY A 293 13.46 -22.97 -4.74
C GLY A 293 14.56 -22.31 -3.91
N ALA A 294 15.36 -21.46 -4.57
CA ALA A 294 16.42 -20.71 -3.91
C ALA A 294 15.89 -19.84 -2.76
N ALA A 295 14.71 -19.21 -2.93
CA ALA A 295 14.11 -18.38 -1.88
C ALA A 295 13.81 -19.15 -0.59
N VAL A 296 13.49 -20.45 -0.67
CA VAL A 296 13.28 -21.31 0.49
C VAL A 296 14.61 -21.91 0.97
N GLU A 297 15.50 -22.31 0.07
CA GLU A 297 16.78 -22.94 0.39
C GLU A 297 17.72 -22.04 1.19
N VAL A 298 17.77 -20.72 0.90
CA VAL A 298 18.56 -19.74 1.65
C VAL A 298 18.24 -19.78 3.15
N ALA A 299 16.96 -19.93 3.53
CA ALA A 299 16.57 -20.05 4.93
C ALA A 299 17.09 -21.36 5.55
N LEU A 300 16.99 -22.47 4.82
CA LEU A 300 17.41 -23.80 5.30
C LEU A 300 18.93 -23.88 5.50
N ASP A 301 19.71 -23.30 4.59
CA ASP A 301 21.18 -23.27 4.68
C ASP A 301 21.70 -22.50 5.91
N LEU A 302 20.91 -21.54 6.40
CA LEU A 302 21.20 -20.79 7.62
C LEU A 302 20.71 -21.50 8.89
N GLY A 303 20.13 -22.70 8.76
CA GLY A 303 19.53 -23.45 9.86
C GLY A 303 18.15 -22.93 10.28
N GLY A 304 17.53 -22.08 9.46
CA GLY A 304 16.21 -21.54 9.69
C GLY A 304 15.09 -22.53 9.39
N ARG A 305 13.89 -22.24 9.88
CA ARG A 305 12.69 -23.06 9.67
C ARG A 305 11.58 -22.21 9.04
N PRO A 306 11.43 -22.23 7.71
CA PRO A 306 10.32 -21.57 7.04
C PRO A 306 9.00 -22.29 7.36
N LYS A 307 7.93 -21.51 7.57
CA LYS A 307 6.58 -21.94 7.95
C LYS A 307 5.54 -21.15 7.16
N ALA A 308 4.40 -21.80 6.89
CA ALA A 308 3.29 -21.19 6.16
C ALA A 308 3.73 -20.55 4.83
N ILE A 309 4.56 -21.28 4.07
CA ILE A 309 5.07 -20.82 2.77
C ILE A 309 3.88 -20.59 1.82
N ARG A 310 3.82 -19.38 1.28
CA ARG A 310 2.95 -18.98 0.19
C ARG A 310 3.78 -18.59 -1.00
N VAL A 311 3.27 -18.95 -2.16
CA VAL A 311 3.83 -18.58 -3.46
C VAL A 311 2.67 -18.10 -4.30
N SER A 312 2.74 -16.85 -4.75
CA SER A 312 1.77 -16.25 -5.67
C SER A 312 2.42 -16.01 -7.02
N ASP A 313 1.66 -16.20 -8.09
CA ASP A 313 2.07 -15.84 -9.45
C ASP A 313 1.52 -14.44 -9.74
N LEU A 314 2.41 -13.45 -9.74
CA LEU A 314 2.04 -12.05 -9.87
C LEU A 314 1.42 -11.75 -11.24
N PHE A 315 1.76 -12.52 -12.27
CA PHE A 315 1.24 -12.28 -13.62
C PHE A 315 -0.18 -12.84 -13.76
N GLU A 316 -0.44 -14.01 -13.16
CA GLU A 316 -1.78 -14.58 -13.10
C GLU A 316 -2.73 -13.70 -12.26
N GLU A 317 -2.26 -13.16 -11.13
CA GLU A 317 -3.07 -12.24 -10.30
C GLU A 317 -3.44 -10.96 -11.05
N VAL A 318 -2.50 -10.37 -11.80
CA VAL A 318 -2.75 -9.22 -12.66
C VAL A 318 -3.75 -9.58 -13.76
N ASP A 319 -3.56 -10.69 -14.48
CA ASP A 319 -4.49 -11.16 -15.53
C ASP A 319 -5.90 -11.41 -14.97
N GLU A 320 -6.03 -12.01 -13.79
CA GLU A 320 -7.32 -12.23 -13.12
C GLU A 320 -8.00 -10.93 -12.71
N GLU A 321 -7.25 -9.97 -12.17
CA GLU A 321 -7.75 -8.63 -11.85
C GLU A 321 -8.20 -7.89 -13.10
N HIS A 322 -7.42 -7.95 -14.19
CA HIS A 322 -7.84 -7.39 -15.48
C HIS A 322 -9.11 -8.07 -16.00
N ALA A 323 -9.21 -9.41 -15.93
CA ALA A 323 -10.39 -10.14 -16.37
C ALA A 323 -11.63 -9.84 -15.52
N LYS A 324 -11.47 -9.66 -14.20
CA LYS A 324 -12.56 -9.22 -13.30
C LYS A 324 -12.99 -7.80 -13.62
N ARG A 325 -12.04 -6.88 -13.83
CA ARG A 325 -12.32 -5.50 -14.27
C ARG A 325 -13.05 -5.49 -15.62
N GLU A 326 -12.60 -6.27 -16.59
CA GLU A 326 -13.28 -6.43 -17.87
C GLU A 326 -14.70 -6.97 -17.71
N ALA A 327 -14.92 -7.94 -16.82
CA ALA A 327 -16.24 -8.49 -16.53
C ALA A 327 -17.17 -7.48 -15.84
N GLU A 328 -16.66 -6.68 -14.90
CA GLU A 328 -17.41 -5.61 -14.21
C GLU A 328 -17.75 -4.45 -15.14
N LEU A 329 -16.82 -4.07 -16.03
CA LEU A 329 -17.06 -3.12 -17.11
C LEU A 329 -18.08 -3.66 -18.13
N ALA A 330 -18.02 -4.96 -18.47
CA ALA A 330 -19.00 -5.60 -19.34
C ALA A 330 -20.39 -5.68 -18.68
N LEU A 331 -20.48 -5.85 -17.36
CA LEU A 331 -21.74 -5.85 -16.61
C LEU A 331 -22.37 -4.46 -16.53
N THR A 332 -21.57 -3.40 -16.36
CA THR A 332 -22.05 -2.02 -16.34
C THR A 332 -22.42 -1.48 -17.73
N ALA A 333 -21.79 -1.97 -18.79
CA ALA A 333 -22.15 -1.67 -20.17
C ALA A 333 -23.53 -2.23 -20.60
N HIS A 334 -24.04 -3.27 -19.93
CA HIS A 334 -25.36 -3.85 -20.24
C HIS A 334 -26.55 -3.08 -19.63
N ASP A 335 -26.32 -2.13 -18.70
CA ASP A 335 -27.37 -1.31 -18.07
C ASP A 335 -27.43 0.14 -18.62
N ALA A 336 -26.56 0.50 -19.55
CA ALA A 336 -26.71 1.74 -20.31
C ALA A 336 -27.71 1.51 -21.46
N PRO A 337 -28.84 2.24 -21.54
CA PRO A 337 -29.76 2.10 -22.66
C PRO A 337 -29.04 2.52 -23.95
N VAL A 338 -28.75 1.56 -24.82
CA VAL A 338 -28.34 1.78 -26.21
C VAL A 338 -29.51 2.41 -26.95
N ALA A 339 -29.66 3.72 -26.82
CA ALA A 339 -30.57 4.53 -27.61
C ALA A 339 -30.10 5.99 -27.64
N VAL A 340 -28.86 6.24 -28.08
CA VAL A 340 -28.53 7.56 -28.64
C VAL A 340 -28.89 7.50 -30.12
N VAL A 341 -30.12 7.89 -30.44
CA VAL A 341 -30.50 8.19 -31.83
C VAL A 341 -29.66 9.40 -32.25
N LEU A 342 -28.61 9.14 -33.03
CA LEU A 342 -27.78 10.21 -33.59
C LEU A 342 -28.63 11.05 -34.56
N PRO A 343 -28.45 12.38 -34.58
CA PRO A 343 -29.22 13.26 -35.46
C PRO A 343 -29.00 12.92 -36.94
N GLU A 344 -30.01 13.14 -37.78
CA GLU A 344 -29.90 12.92 -39.23
C GLU A 344 -28.77 13.77 -39.84
N VAL A 345 -27.83 13.12 -40.52
CA VAL A 345 -26.71 13.78 -41.20
C VAL A 345 -26.84 13.65 -42.72
N THR A 346 -26.43 14.68 -43.44
CA THR A 346 -26.41 14.69 -44.91
C THR A 346 -25.31 13.76 -45.48
N THR A 347 -24.32 13.39 -44.66
CA THR A 347 -23.25 12.44 -44.99
C THR A 347 -22.89 11.68 -43.73
N ALA A 348 -22.99 10.35 -43.78
CA ALA A 348 -22.67 9.47 -42.66
C ALA A 348 -21.28 8.85 -42.84
N VAL A 349 -20.56 8.70 -41.72
CA VAL A 349 -19.32 7.94 -41.63
C VAL A 349 -19.63 6.64 -40.90
N VAL A 350 -19.21 5.52 -41.49
CA VAL A 350 -19.30 4.18 -40.89
C VAL A 350 -17.89 3.66 -40.70
N ALA A 351 -17.53 3.29 -39.48
CA ALA A 351 -16.21 2.74 -39.17
C ALA A 351 -16.24 1.21 -39.26
N VAL A 352 -15.19 0.62 -39.82
CA VAL A 352 -14.99 -0.83 -39.79
C VAL A 352 -13.88 -1.13 -38.79
N THR A 353 -14.23 -1.69 -37.63
CA THR A 353 -13.27 -2.02 -36.58
C THR A 353 -13.68 -3.27 -35.80
N SER A 354 -12.73 -3.84 -35.06
CA SER A 354 -12.91 -5.02 -34.22
C SER A 354 -12.25 -4.77 -32.87
N GLY A 355 -12.95 -5.10 -31.79
CA GLY A 355 -12.52 -4.84 -30.40
C GLY A 355 -13.33 -3.70 -29.78
N ASP A 356 -13.88 -3.96 -28.59
CA ASP A 356 -14.90 -3.11 -27.98
C ASP A 356 -14.38 -1.69 -27.64
N GLY A 357 -13.11 -1.57 -27.24
CA GLY A 357 -12.49 -0.26 -27.00
C GLY A 357 -12.37 0.63 -28.25
N LEU A 358 -12.13 0.04 -29.43
CA LEU A 358 -12.10 0.80 -30.69
C LEU A 358 -13.50 1.20 -31.14
N VAL A 359 -14.50 0.34 -30.90
CA VAL A 359 -15.91 0.64 -31.17
C VAL A 359 -16.34 1.86 -30.36
N GLU A 360 -15.98 1.90 -29.07
CA GLU A 360 -16.29 3.01 -28.17
C GLU A 360 -15.59 4.31 -28.61
N LEU A 361 -14.29 4.26 -28.93
CA LEU A 361 -13.54 5.41 -29.41
C LEU A 361 -14.17 6.03 -30.66
N PHE A 362 -14.55 5.21 -31.65
CA PHE A 362 -15.16 5.72 -32.88
C PHE A 362 -16.58 6.27 -32.64
N ALA A 363 -17.34 5.69 -31.71
CA ALA A 363 -18.62 6.23 -31.31
C ALA A 363 -18.47 7.63 -30.67
N GLN A 364 -17.47 7.82 -29.81
CA GLN A 364 -17.16 9.13 -29.20
C GLN A 364 -16.71 10.17 -30.23
N LEU A 365 -16.05 9.74 -31.30
CA LEU A 365 -15.65 10.61 -32.43
C LEU A 365 -16.81 10.96 -33.38
N GLY A 366 -18.03 10.48 -33.09
CA GLY A 366 -19.24 10.86 -33.83
C GLY A 366 -19.49 10.07 -35.11
N VAL A 367 -18.96 8.84 -35.20
CA VAL A 367 -19.27 7.91 -36.29
C VAL A 367 -20.73 7.42 -36.16
N GLN A 368 -21.46 7.34 -37.27
CA GLN A 368 -22.89 7.01 -37.28
C GLN A 368 -23.18 5.51 -37.16
N GLY A 369 -22.19 4.67 -37.41
CA GLY A 369 -22.29 3.23 -37.20
C GLY A 369 -20.93 2.55 -37.23
N VAL A 370 -20.79 1.46 -36.47
CA VAL A 370 -19.59 0.64 -36.46
C VAL A 370 -19.95 -0.76 -36.96
N VAL A 371 -19.18 -1.27 -37.91
CA VAL A 371 -19.34 -2.60 -38.49
C VAL A 371 -18.10 -3.42 -38.21
N THR A 372 -18.28 -4.67 -37.78
CA THR A 372 -17.17 -5.59 -37.57
C THR A 372 -16.69 -6.17 -38.91
N GLY A 373 -15.44 -5.91 -39.27
CA GLY A 373 -14.85 -6.36 -40.54
C GLY A 373 -14.45 -7.85 -40.59
N GLY A 374 -14.78 -8.62 -39.54
CA GLY A 374 -14.32 -10.00 -39.36
C GLY A 374 -12.79 -10.11 -39.31
N GLN A 375 -12.25 -11.33 -39.41
CA GLN A 375 -10.80 -11.60 -39.36
C GLN A 375 -9.98 -10.91 -40.49
N THR A 376 -10.65 -10.41 -41.54
CA THR A 376 -9.99 -9.83 -42.72
C THR A 376 -10.17 -8.31 -42.84
N MET A 377 -10.81 -7.64 -41.86
CA MET A 377 -11.13 -6.21 -41.90
C MET A 377 -11.90 -5.78 -43.17
N ASN A 378 -12.69 -6.69 -43.73
CA ASN A 378 -13.46 -6.48 -44.94
C ASN A 378 -14.91 -6.87 -44.67
N PRO A 379 -15.84 -5.91 -44.49
CA PRO A 379 -17.24 -6.24 -44.22
C PRO A 379 -17.83 -6.89 -45.47
N SER A 380 -18.37 -8.11 -45.34
CA SER A 380 -19.15 -8.71 -46.41
C SER A 380 -20.41 -7.87 -46.64
N THR A 381 -20.73 -7.61 -47.91
CA THR A 381 -21.85 -6.77 -48.40
C THR A 381 -23.16 -6.93 -47.67
#